data_AF-A0A816V5D0-F1
#
_entry.id   AF-A0A816V5D0-F1
#
_cell.length_a   1.000
_cell.length_b   1.000
_cell.length_c   1.000
_cell.angle_alpha   90.00
_cell.angle_beta   90.00
_cell.angle_gamma   90.00
#
_symmetry.space_group_name_H-M   'P 1'
#
loop_
_entity.id
_entity.type
_entity.pdbx_description
1 polymer ?
#
loop_
_entity_poly.entity_id
_entity_poly.type
_entity_poly.pdbx_seq_one_letter_code
_entity_poly.pdbx_strand_id
1 'polypeptide(L)'
;MDLQLIILAQQYGTCKARNGRAGECINAGTCVSNGGTSDPANLCPGDKSIQCCTYGTCRNRQGIAGICQPVSTCSGISDPANLCPGGNNIQCCTSGDGSGGLSSFNRIMNIVLPPLNGIAPHITSHYGQRGGEFHGGTDFNYNVPGQYGINIQHPNVYSPVDGVVTFVGGDYGTVKIGTSTGYSHEILHLHTAKVQVNNNVRSGQLIGTMGGKGPNGFTQYAQHVHYQIKDRSGQTRNPENYH
;
A
#
# COMPACT_ATOMS: atom_id res chain seq x y z
N MET A 1 39.43 -3.43 17.71
CA MET A 1 38.39 -2.45 18.08
C MET A 1 37.58 -2.09 16.86
N ASP A 2 36.30 -2.40 16.69
CA ASP A 2 35.43 -3.37 17.33
C ASP A 2 34.30 -3.56 16.31
N LEU A 3 34.38 -4.63 15.50
CA LEU A 3 33.43 -4.92 14.42
C LEU A 3 32.12 -5.54 14.95
N GLN A 4 31.89 -5.51 16.27
CA GLN A 4 30.78 -6.20 16.94
C GLN A 4 29.69 -5.29 17.51
N LEU A 5 29.82 -3.95 17.45
CA LEU A 5 28.82 -3.07 18.09
C LEU A 5 27.55 -2.76 17.28
N ILE A 6 27.45 -3.20 16.01
CA ILE A 6 26.32 -2.80 15.14
C ILE A 6 25.21 -3.88 15.07
N ILE A 7 25.36 -5.04 15.72
CA ILE A 7 24.42 -6.17 15.61
C ILE A 7 23.71 -6.49 16.94
N LEU A 8 23.11 -5.52 17.62
CA LEU A 8 22.30 -5.81 18.82
C LEU A 8 20.80 -5.48 18.70
N ALA A 9 20.38 -4.67 17.72
CA ALA A 9 18.96 -4.42 17.49
C ALA A 9 18.23 -5.61 16.83
N GLN A 10 18.95 -6.60 16.29
CA GLN A 10 18.36 -7.75 15.59
C GLN A 10 18.17 -9.00 16.46
N GLN A 11 18.64 -9.04 17.71
CA GLN A 11 18.73 -10.32 18.44
C GLN A 11 17.40 -10.77 19.07
N TYR A 12 16.52 -9.84 19.49
CA TYR A 12 15.35 -10.18 20.30
C TYR A 12 13.99 -9.94 19.60
N GLY A 13 14.01 -9.43 18.37
CA GLY A 13 12.82 -9.26 17.52
C GLY A 13 11.91 -8.11 17.93
N THR A 14 10.63 -8.21 17.56
CA THR A 14 9.60 -7.19 17.78
C THR A 14 8.67 -7.57 18.93
N CYS A 15 8.07 -6.57 19.57
CA CYS A 15 7.16 -6.74 20.70
C CYS A 15 5.90 -5.89 20.55
N LYS A 16 4.92 -6.14 21.42
CA LYS A 16 3.73 -5.30 21.62
C LYS A 16 3.67 -4.83 23.07
N ALA A 17 3.85 -3.53 23.29
CA ALA A 17 3.80 -2.90 24.61
C ALA A 17 2.39 -2.99 25.23
N ARG A 18 2.26 -2.78 26.55
CA ARG A 18 0.98 -2.83 27.27
C ARG A 18 -0.07 -1.84 26.76
N ASN A 19 0.38 -0.73 26.17
CA ASN A 19 -0.49 0.25 25.51
C ASN A 19 -0.90 -0.16 24.08
N GLY A 20 -0.54 -1.37 23.65
CA GLY A 20 -0.86 -1.93 22.34
C GLY A 20 0.07 -1.50 21.21
N ARG A 21 1.07 -0.63 21.45
CA ARG A 21 2.01 -0.17 20.42
C ARG A 21 3.03 -1.24 20.08
N ALA A 22 3.29 -1.39 18.79
CA ALA A 22 4.40 -2.21 18.32
C ALA A 22 5.74 -1.53 18.62
N GLY A 23 6.75 -2.34 18.93
CA GLY A 23 8.09 -1.90 19.30
C GLY A 23 9.15 -2.95 18.98
N GLU A 24 10.39 -2.66 19.34
CA GLU A 24 11.50 -3.60 19.24
C GLU A 24 12.01 -4.00 20.63
N CYS A 25 12.46 -5.24 20.76
CA CYS A 25 13.08 -5.74 21.97
C CYS A 25 14.55 -5.38 22.00
N ILE A 26 14.92 -4.43 22.85
CA ILE A 26 16.30 -3.94 23.00
C ILE A 26 16.62 -3.63 24.47
N ASN A 27 17.89 -3.39 24.78
CA ASN A 27 18.30 -2.96 26.11
C ASN A 27 17.63 -1.63 26.49
N ALA A 28 17.08 -1.55 27.70
CA ALA A 28 16.32 -0.39 28.16
C ALA A 28 17.14 0.92 28.18
N GLY A 29 18.45 0.84 28.46
CA GLY A 29 19.36 2.00 28.37
C GLY A 29 19.51 2.46 26.93
N THR A 30 19.74 1.53 26.00
CA THR A 30 19.82 1.82 24.56
C THR A 30 18.52 2.41 24.02
N CYS A 31 17.36 1.91 24.47
CA CYS A 31 16.06 2.47 24.10
C CYS A 31 15.97 3.97 24.43
N VAL A 32 16.33 4.34 25.66
CA VAL A 32 16.34 5.74 26.12
C VAL A 32 17.36 6.57 25.34
N SER A 33 18.58 6.05 25.13
CA SER A 33 19.61 6.74 24.34
C SER A 33 19.18 7.00 22.89
N ASN A 34 18.34 6.12 22.34
CA ASN A 34 17.79 6.24 20.99
C ASN A 34 16.50 7.07 20.93
N GLY A 35 16.07 7.70 22.03
CA GLY A 35 14.86 8.53 22.10
C GLY A 35 13.54 7.75 22.19
N GLY A 36 13.61 6.46 22.56
CA GLY A 36 12.45 5.61 22.81
C GLY A 36 12.08 5.52 24.29
N THR A 37 10.95 4.85 24.55
CA THR A 37 10.42 4.54 25.88
C THR A 37 10.29 3.04 26.06
N SER A 38 10.93 2.51 27.10
CA SER A 38 10.87 1.09 27.46
C SER A 38 9.63 0.76 28.28
N ASP A 39 8.92 -0.32 27.92
CA ASP A 39 7.90 -0.93 28.76
C ASP A 39 8.56 -1.98 29.70
N PRO A 40 8.53 -1.78 31.03
CA PRO A 40 9.15 -2.70 31.98
C PRO A 40 8.41 -4.02 32.15
N ALA A 41 7.31 -4.25 31.43
CA ALA A 41 6.67 -5.56 31.39
C ALA A 41 7.58 -6.58 30.69
N ASN A 42 7.51 -7.84 31.14
CA ASN A 42 8.29 -8.97 30.61
C ASN A 42 7.75 -9.42 29.23
N LEU A 43 7.81 -8.52 28.24
CA LEU A 43 7.23 -8.65 26.90
C LEU A 43 8.24 -9.07 25.84
N CYS A 44 9.52 -9.15 26.22
CA CYS A 44 10.63 -9.48 25.35
C CYS A 44 11.36 -10.71 25.88
N PRO A 45 11.93 -11.55 25.00
CA PRO A 45 12.81 -12.62 25.43
C PRO A 45 14.13 -12.05 25.98
N GLY A 46 14.71 -12.70 26.99
CA GLY A 46 15.98 -12.32 27.58
C GLY A 46 15.87 -11.97 29.07
N ASP A 47 16.88 -11.27 29.59
CA ASP A 47 16.88 -10.77 30.95
C ASP A 47 16.04 -9.48 31.09
N LYS A 48 15.87 -9.00 32.33
CA LYS A 48 15.05 -7.83 32.66
C LYS A 48 15.53 -6.50 32.04
N SER A 49 16.76 -6.47 31.52
CA SER A 49 17.29 -5.30 30.81
C SER A 49 16.77 -5.21 29.38
N ILE A 50 16.31 -6.32 28.79
CA ILE A 50 15.69 -6.33 27.46
C ILE A 50 14.21 -6.06 27.61
N GLN A 51 13.77 -4.91 27.10
CA GLN A 51 12.41 -4.41 27.28
C GLN A 51 11.80 -3.99 25.93
N CYS A 52 10.47 -3.90 25.89
CA CYS A 52 9.78 -3.48 24.69
C CYS A 52 9.93 -1.97 24.49
N CYS A 53 10.73 -1.56 23.52
CA CYS A 53 11.00 -0.15 23.22
C CYS A 53 10.02 0.40 22.18
N THR A 54 9.40 1.54 22.48
CA THR A 54 8.46 2.24 21.58
C THR A 54 8.91 3.68 21.33
N TYR A 55 8.65 4.23 20.14
CA TYR A 55 9.28 5.47 19.66
C TYR A 55 8.30 6.65 19.45
N GLY A 56 7.13 6.59 20.09
CA GLY A 56 6.15 7.68 20.04
C GLY A 56 5.42 7.82 18.71
N THR A 57 5.07 9.06 18.37
CA THR A 57 4.30 9.42 17.17
C THR A 57 5.15 10.27 16.22
N CYS A 58 4.75 10.34 14.97
CA CYS A 58 5.44 11.08 13.91
C CYS A 58 4.46 11.76 12.97
N ARG A 59 4.98 12.57 12.05
CA ARG A 59 4.29 12.97 10.82
C ARG A 59 5.13 12.58 9.63
N ASN A 60 4.52 11.98 8.60
CA ASN A 60 5.23 11.64 7.35
C ASN A 60 5.60 12.93 6.57
N ARG A 61 6.32 12.81 5.44
CA ARG A 61 6.69 13.96 4.59
C ARG A 61 5.50 14.78 4.07
N GLN A 62 4.30 14.20 4.06
CA GLN A 62 3.05 14.85 3.66
C GLN A 62 2.29 15.46 4.85
N GLY A 63 2.87 15.42 6.06
CA GLY A 63 2.27 15.95 7.29
C GLY A 63 1.25 15.00 7.95
N ILE A 64 1.08 13.77 7.46
CA ILE A 64 0.11 12.79 7.97
C ILE A 64 0.61 12.20 9.28
N ALA A 65 -0.23 12.20 10.31
CA ALA A 65 0.13 11.65 11.62
C ALA A 65 0.29 10.12 11.55
N GLY A 66 1.32 9.60 12.21
CA GLY A 66 1.64 8.18 12.28
C GLY A 66 2.28 7.78 13.62
N ILE A 67 2.63 6.50 13.71
CA ILE A 67 3.31 5.90 14.86
C ILE A 67 4.71 5.46 14.44
N CYS A 68 5.72 5.80 15.23
CA CYS A 68 7.06 5.26 15.05
C CYS A 68 7.12 3.84 15.56
N GLN A 69 7.31 2.88 14.65
CA GLN A 69 7.35 1.46 14.96
C GLN A 69 8.27 0.71 13.98
N PRO A 70 8.65 -0.54 14.27
CA PRO A 70 9.38 -1.37 13.32
C PRO A 70 8.65 -1.47 11.96
N VAL A 71 9.40 -1.33 10.86
CA VAL A 71 8.85 -1.45 9.49
C VAL A 71 8.09 -2.78 9.32
N SER A 72 8.60 -3.85 9.92
CA SER A 72 8.00 -5.18 9.85
C SER A 72 6.67 -5.33 10.60
N THR A 73 6.34 -4.42 11.53
CA THR A 73 5.07 -4.44 12.27
C THR A 73 4.07 -3.42 11.74
N CYS A 74 4.49 -2.56 10.81
CA CYS A 74 3.63 -1.59 10.19
C CYS A 74 2.63 -2.28 9.27
N SER A 75 1.34 -2.23 9.62
CA SER A 75 0.24 -2.65 8.73
C SER A 75 -0.14 -1.59 7.69
N GLY A 76 0.45 -0.38 7.78
CA GLY A 76 0.22 0.76 6.89
C GLY A 76 1.41 1.05 5.96
N ILE A 77 1.70 2.34 5.72
CA ILE A 77 2.90 2.77 4.98
C ILE A 77 3.96 3.20 5.96
N SER A 78 5.16 2.65 5.81
CA SER A 78 6.36 3.17 6.47
C SER A 78 7.01 4.25 5.60
N ASP A 79 7.15 5.48 6.11
CA ASP A 79 7.92 6.54 5.46
C ASP A 79 9.42 6.30 5.72
N PRO A 80 10.25 6.09 4.67
CA PRO A 80 11.67 5.80 4.81
C PRO A 80 12.52 7.02 5.21
N ALA A 81 11.93 8.20 5.41
CA ALA A 81 12.65 9.30 6.03
C ALA A 81 12.93 9.09 7.52
N ASN A 82 14.02 9.70 7.99
CA ASN A 82 14.43 9.75 9.39
C ASN A 82 13.49 10.66 10.21
N LEU A 83 12.20 10.32 10.25
CA LEU A 83 11.13 11.06 10.93
C LEU A 83 10.82 10.50 12.32
N CYS A 84 11.48 9.42 12.70
CA CYS A 84 11.35 8.74 13.96
C CYS A 84 12.68 8.68 14.70
N PRO A 85 12.67 8.78 16.04
CA PRO A 85 13.79 8.33 16.84
C PRO A 85 13.98 6.81 16.70
N GLY A 86 15.15 6.30 17.06
CA GLY A 86 15.51 4.89 16.86
C GLY A 86 16.48 4.64 15.71
N GLY A 87 16.61 3.37 15.34
CA GLY A 87 17.40 2.94 14.19
C GLY A 87 16.62 3.04 12.87
N ASN A 88 17.29 2.74 11.75
CA ASN A 88 16.70 2.78 10.40
C ASN A 88 15.50 1.83 10.20
N ASN A 89 15.35 0.82 11.07
CA ASN A 89 14.23 -0.10 11.12
C ASN A 89 12.98 0.50 11.78
N ILE A 90 13.09 1.66 12.42
CA ILE A 90 11.97 2.39 13.02
C ILE A 90 11.59 3.52 12.07
N GLN A 91 10.40 3.39 11.48
CA GLN A 91 9.91 4.34 10.49
C GLN A 91 8.55 4.88 10.89
N CYS A 92 8.19 6.02 10.29
CA CYS A 92 6.88 6.60 10.53
C CYS A 92 5.83 5.75 9.82
N CYS A 93 5.19 4.86 10.58
CA CYS A 93 4.09 4.07 10.10
C CYS A 93 2.82 4.89 10.21
N THR A 94 2.39 5.45 9.10
CA THR A 94 1.05 6.02 9.01
C THR A 94 0.10 4.86 8.73
N SER A 95 -0.92 4.71 9.58
CA SER A 95 -2.14 4.02 9.16
C SER A 95 -2.53 4.63 7.81
N GLY A 96 -3.00 3.86 6.84
CA GLY A 96 -3.56 4.41 5.60
C GLY A 96 -4.76 5.37 5.80
N ASP A 97 -5.05 5.72 7.04
CA ASP A 97 -6.23 6.30 7.64
C ASP A 97 -5.88 7.53 8.52
N GLY A 98 -4.67 8.09 8.41
CA GLY A 98 -4.19 9.27 9.16
C GLY A 98 -4.62 10.66 8.65
N SER A 99 -5.78 10.80 7.99
CA SER A 99 -6.37 12.11 7.68
C SER A 99 -7.89 12.02 7.71
N GLY A 100 -8.54 12.96 8.39
CA GLY A 100 -9.91 13.31 8.05
C GLY A 100 -10.00 13.53 6.53
N GLY A 101 -10.94 12.82 5.88
CA GLY A 101 -11.50 13.25 4.60
C GLY A 101 -10.92 12.68 3.29
N LEU A 102 -10.18 11.57 3.28
CA LEU A 102 -9.97 10.79 2.05
C LEU A 102 -10.27 9.31 2.34
N SER A 103 -11.24 8.72 1.64
CA SER A 103 -11.62 7.32 1.82
C SER A 103 -10.40 6.43 1.60
N SER A 104 -10.33 5.28 2.28
CA SER A 104 -9.28 4.27 2.12
C SER A 104 -9.05 3.87 0.65
N PHE A 105 -10.10 3.97 -0.18
CA PHE A 105 -10.00 3.78 -1.62
C PHE A 105 -9.25 4.88 -2.38
N ASN A 106 -9.33 6.14 -1.96
CA ASN A 106 -8.55 7.22 -2.54
C ASN A 106 -7.04 6.95 -2.44
N ARG A 107 -6.60 6.25 -1.38
CA ARG A 107 -5.21 5.81 -1.25
C ARG A 107 -4.85 4.77 -2.30
N ILE A 108 -5.72 3.78 -2.55
CA ILE A 108 -5.49 2.80 -3.62
C ILE A 108 -5.45 3.48 -4.98
N MET A 109 -6.37 4.41 -5.26
CA MET A 109 -6.33 5.19 -6.50
C MET A 109 -5.01 5.94 -6.66
N ASN A 110 -4.51 6.57 -5.59
CA ASN A 110 -3.24 7.31 -5.62
C ASN A 110 -2.00 6.40 -5.70
N ILE A 111 -2.10 5.12 -5.37
CA ILE A 111 -1.03 4.14 -5.65
C ILE A 111 -1.10 3.73 -7.11
N VAL A 112 -2.27 3.30 -7.57
CA VAL A 112 -2.48 2.72 -8.90
C VAL A 112 -2.29 3.76 -10.00
N LEU A 113 -2.77 4.98 -9.76
CA LEU A 113 -2.70 6.11 -10.69
C LEU A 113 -2.28 7.38 -9.91
N PRO A 114 -0.99 7.52 -9.56
CA PRO A 114 -0.51 8.61 -8.71
C PRO A 114 -0.82 10.00 -9.27
N PRO A 115 -1.03 11.02 -8.42
CA PRO A 115 -1.22 12.38 -8.89
C PRO A 115 -0.07 12.85 -9.79
N LEU A 116 -0.41 13.43 -10.93
CA LEU A 116 0.55 13.95 -11.89
C LEU A 116 0.30 15.44 -12.08
N ASN A 117 1.35 16.25 -11.90
CA ASN A 117 1.27 17.71 -11.95
C ASN A 117 0.16 18.31 -11.05
N GLY A 118 -0.04 17.73 -9.87
CA GLY A 118 -1.07 18.16 -8.92
C GLY A 118 -2.50 17.71 -9.25
N ILE A 119 -2.71 16.97 -10.34
CA ILE A 119 -4.01 16.41 -10.72
C ILE A 119 -4.11 15.00 -10.15
N ALA A 120 -5.03 14.79 -9.21
CA ALA A 120 -5.32 13.49 -8.62
C ALA A 120 -6.36 12.70 -9.44
N PRO A 121 -6.36 11.35 -9.34
CA PRO A 121 -7.46 10.54 -9.84
C PRO A 121 -8.75 10.78 -9.04
N HIS A 122 -9.88 10.47 -9.67
CA HIS A 122 -11.20 10.47 -9.05
C HIS A 122 -12.02 9.28 -9.56
N ILE A 123 -12.96 8.82 -8.74
CA ILE A 123 -13.91 7.78 -9.14
C ILE A 123 -14.80 8.37 -10.24
N THR A 124 -14.74 7.76 -11.42
CA THR A 124 -15.69 8.04 -12.50
C THR A 124 -16.92 7.17 -12.38
N SER A 125 -16.79 6.01 -11.71
CA SER A 125 -17.91 5.10 -11.54
C SER A 125 -17.71 4.03 -10.46
N HIS A 126 -18.70 3.83 -9.59
CA HIS A 126 -18.61 3.00 -8.37
C HIS A 126 -18.91 1.52 -8.57
N TYR A 127 -18.44 0.67 -7.67
CA TYR A 127 -18.87 -0.74 -7.56
C TYR A 127 -20.38 -0.85 -7.28
N GLY A 128 -21.04 -1.83 -7.92
CA GLY A 128 -22.44 -2.16 -7.65
C GLY A 128 -23.38 -2.00 -8.85
N GLN A 129 -24.68 -1.98 -8.58
CA GLN A 129 -25.72 -2.04 -9.60
C GLN A 129 -25.78 -0.75 -10.44
N ARG A 130 -25.80 -0.89 -11.77
CA ARG A 130 -25.95 0.20 -12.75
C ARG A 130 -26.93 -0.17 -13.85
N GLY A 131 -28.08 0.49 -13.92
CA GLY A 131 -28.97 0.39 -15.09
C GLY A 131 -29.36 -1.03 -15.54
N GLY A 132 -29.33 -2.02 -14.62
CA GLY A 132 -29.61 -3.43 -14.91
C GLY A 132 -28.40 -4.36 -14.89
N GLU A 133 -27.17 -3.85 -14.98
CA GLU A 133 -25.93 -4.63 -14.94
C GLU A 133 -25.15 -4.38 -13.64
N PHE A 134 -24.50 -5.43 -13.12
CA PHE A 134 -23.68 -5.32 -11.93
C PHE A 134 -22.24 -4.95 -12.29
N HIS A 135 -21.77 -3.80 -11.83
CA HIS A 135 -20.40 -3.37 -12.03
C HIS A 135 -19.48 -3.98 -10.96
N GLY A 136 -18.64 -4.94 -11.38
CA GLY A 136 -17.80 -5.75 -10.50
C GLY A 136 -16.55 -5.08 -9.91
N GLY A 137 -16.29 -3.82 -10.25
CA GLY A 137 -15.12 -3.06 -9.79
C GLY A 137 -15.43 -1.58 -9.59
N THR A 138 -14.39 -0.76 -9.51
CA THR A 138 -14.50 0.71 -9.45
C THR A 138 -13.64 1.32 -10.55
N ASP A 139 -14.22 2.28 -11.27
CA ASP A 139 -13.60 2.97 -12.39
C ASP A 139 -13.07 4.32 -11.93
N PHE A 140 -11.83 4.65 -12.31
CA PHE A 140 -11.25 5.95 -12.01
C PHE A 140 -10.22 6.40 -13.05
N ASN A 141 -10.09 7.71 -13.20
CA ASN A 141 -9.06 8.37 -14.01
C ASN A 141 -8.75 9.77 -13.45
N TYR A 142 -7.84 10.52 -14.08
CA TYR A 142 -7.49 11.86 -13.60
C TYR A 142 -8.66 12.82 -13.69
N ASN A 143 -8.81 13.67 -12.67
CA ASN A 143 -9.85 14.68 -12.59
C ASN A 143 -9.57 15.85 -13.53
N VAL A 144 -9.72 15.60 -14.83
CA VAL A 144 -9.77 16.59 -15.90
C VAL A 144 -11.09 16.42 -16.65
N PRO A 145 -11.70 17.51 -17.16
CA PRO A 145 -12.96 17.41 -17.88
C PRO A 145 -12.83 16.52 -19.14
N GLY A 146 -13.55 15.40 -19.16
CA GLY A 146 -13.65 14.51 -20.32
C GLY A 146 -12.40 13.66 -20.62
N GLN A 147 -12.34 13.16 -21.86
CA GLN A 147 -11.27 12.32 -22.38
C GLN A 147 -10.19 13.16 -23.08
N TYR A 148 -9.48 13.98 -22.29
CA TYR A 148 -8.46 14.91 -22.79
C TYR A 148 -7.20 14.92 -21.93
N GLY A 149 -6.14 15.55 -22.45
CA GLY A 149 -4.90 15.77 -21.72
C GLY A 149 -4.29 14.48 -21.19
N ILE A 150 -3.96 14.48 -19.90
CA ILE A 150 -3.35 13.32 -19.23
C ILE A 150 -4.15 12.03 -19.37
N ASN A 151 -5.48 12.09 -19.46
CA ASN A 151 -6.31 10.90 -19.57
C ASN A 151 -6.14 10.17 -20.91
N ILE A 152 -5.65 10.83 -21.97
CA ILE A 152 -5.42 10.22 -23.28
C ILE A 152 -3.95 9.94 -23.60
N GLN A 153 -3.05 10.24 -22.66
CA GLN A 153 -1.60 10.06 -22.83
C GLN A 153 -1.10 8.71 -22.31
N HIS A 154 -2.01 7.77 -22.02
CA HIS A 154 -1.67 6.45 -21.47
C HIS A 154 -0.76 6.54 -20.23
N PRO A 155 -1.18 7.25 -19.17
CA PRO A 155 -0.39 7.41 -17.95
C PRO A 155 -0.05 6.05 -17.33
N ASN A 156 1.10 6.00 -16.65
CA ASN A 156 1.58 4.81 -15.98
C ASN A 156 0.59 4.32 -14.92
N VAL A 157 0.42 2.99 -14.85
CA VAL A 157 -0.43 2.30 -13.88
C VAL A 157 0.45 1.38 -13.03
N TYR A 158 0.25 1.42 -11.71
CA TYR A 158 1.08 0.74 -10.73
C TYR A 158 0.29 -0.31 -9.95
N SER A 159 1.00 -1.30 -9.42
CA SER A 159 0.41 -2.36 -8.61
C SER A 159 -0.18 -1.79 -7.31
N PRO A 160 -1.43 -2.11 -6.95
CA PRO A 160 -2.00 -1.69 -5.67
C PRO A 160 -1.39 -2.45 -4.48
N VAL A 161 -0.90 -3.67 -4.70
CA VAL A 161 -0.51 -4.61 -3.65
C VAL A 161 0.81 -5.31 -3.96
N ASP A 162 1.42 -5.89 -2.94
CA ASP A 162 2.45 -6.90 -3.11
C ASP A 162 1.80 -8.22 -3.55
N GLY A 163 2.44 -8.96 -4.45
CA GLY A 163 1.94 -10.26 -4.87
C GLY A 163 2.64 -10.84 -6.09
N VAL A 164 1.99 -11.84 -6.68
CA VAL A 164 2.46 -12.54 -7.88
C VAL A 164 1.49 -12.27 -9.02
N VAL A 165 2.01 -11.88 -10.18
CA VAL A 165 1.19 -11.72 -11.39
C VAL A 165 0.72 -13.09 -11.86
N THR A 166 -0.59 -13.32 -11.89
CA THR A 166 -1.21 -14.61 -12.24
C THR A 166 -1.81 -14.62 -13.65
N PHE A 167 -2.03 -13.45 -14.25
CA PHE A 167 -2.56 -13.31 -15.60
C PHE A 167 -2.19 -11.95 -16.20
N VAL A 168 -1.92 -11.92 -17.51
CA VAL A 168 -1.70 -10.70 -18.30
C VAL A 168 -2.38 -10.86 -19.67
N GLY A 169 -3.17 -9.88 -20.08
CA GLY A 169 -3.77 -9.81 -21.43
C GLY A 169 -5.28 -10.00 -21.44
N GLY A 170 -5.78 -10.79 -22.40
CA GLY A 170 -7.21 -10.94 -22.66
C GLY A 170 -7.88 -9.71 -23.29
N ASP A 171 -9.17 -9.83 -23.54
CA ASP A 171 -9.98 -8.83 -24.27
C ASP A 171 -10.04 -7.48 -23.55
N TYR A 172 -9.89 -7.48 -22.23
CA TYR A 172 -9.92 -6.27 -21.41
C TYR A 172 -8.53 -5.71 -21.09
N GLY A 173 -7.43 -6.29 -21.60
CA GLY A 173 -6.09 -5.80 -21.24
C GLY A 173 -5.82 -5.88 -19.73
N THR A 174 -6.07 -7.04 -19.14
CA THR A 174 -6.07 -7.25 -17.70
C THR A 174 -4.67 -7.62 -17.18
N VAL A 175 -4.30 -7.10 -16.01
CA VAL A 175 -3.25 -7.66 -15.16
C VAL A 175 -3.91 -8.14 -13.86
N LYS A 176 -3.68 -9.41 -13.49
CA LYS A 176 -4.15 -9.99 -12.22
C LYS A 176 -2.97 -10.25 -11.29
N ILE A 177 -3.12 -9.88 -10.03
CA ILE A 177 -2.11 -10.04 -8.99
C ILE A 177 -2.74 -10.85 -7.85
N GLY A 178 -2.22 -12.06 -7.65
CA GLY A 178 -2.59 -12.91 -6.52
C GLY A 178 -1.78 -12.57 -5.28
N THR A 179 -2.44 -12.49 -4.13
CA THR A 179 -1.81 -12.26 -2.83
C THR A 179 -1.70 -13.55 -2.02
N SER A 180 -0.84 -13.57 -1.00
CA SER A 180 -0.73 -14.69 -0.06
C SER A 180 -2.01 -14.95 0.74
N THR A 181 -2.89 -13.95 0.86
CA THR A 181 -4.22 -14.08 1.48
C THR A 181 -5.23 -14.74 0.53
N GLY A 182 -4.87 -15.05 -0.71
CA GLY A 182 -5.71 -15.72 -1.69
C GLY A 182 -6.71 -14.80 -2.40
N TYR A 183 -6.53 -13.48 -2.30
CA TYR A 183 -7.29 -12.51 -3.09
C TYR A 183 -6.62 -12.26 -4.45
N SER A 184 -7.42 -11.94 -5.45
CA SER A 184 -6.97 -11.51 -6.78
C SER A 184 -7.31 -10.03 -6.96
N HIS A 185 -6.28 -9.21 -7.15
CA HIS A 185 -6.39 -7.80 -7.50
C HIS A 185 -6.26 -7.67 -9.02
N GLU A 186 -7.30 -7.21 -9.70
CA GLU A 186 -7.35 -7.19 -11.16
C GLU A 186 -7.49 -5.74 -11.66
N ILE A 187 -6.59 -5.36 -12.56
CA ILE A 187 -6.52 -4.04 -13.19
C ILE A 187 -6.83 -4.25 -14.68
N LEU A 188 -7.90 -3.61 -15.15
CA LEU A 188 -8.47 -3.80 -16.49
C LEU A 188 -8.34 -2.51 -17.31
N HIS A 189 -8.65 -2.65 -18.60
CA HIS A 189 -8.62 -1.64 -19.66
C HIS A 189 -7.23 -1.07 -19.96
N LEU A 190 -6.15 -1.76 -19.57
CA LEU A 190 -4.79 -1.27 -19.85
C LEU A 190 -4.52 -1.17 -21.35
N HIS A 191 -3.81 -0.12 -21.74
CA HIS A 191 -3.28 0.03 -23.09
C HIS A 191 -2.07 -0.89 -23.29
N THR A 192 -1.14 -0.91 -22.33
CA THR A 192 0.00 -1.83 -22.30
C THR A 192 0.17 -2.48 -20.94
N ALA A 193 0.65 -3.72 -20.92
CA ALA A 193 1.20 -4.36 -19.73
C ALA A 193 2.73 -4.26 -19.76
N LYS A 194 3.34 -4.05 -18.59
CA LYS A 194 4.80 -3.96 -18.39
C LYS A 194 5.34 -5.06 -17.46
N VAL A 195 4.48 -6.03 -17.15
CA VAL A 195 4.79 -7.22 -16.35
C VAL A 195 4.35 -8.46 -17.10
N GLN A 196 4.85 -9.62 -16.65
CA GLN A 196 4.50 -10.94 -17.18
C GLN A 196 4.07 -11.86 -16.03
N VAL A 197 3.33 -12.93 -16.38
CA VAL A 197 2.92 -13.96 -15.42
C VAL A 197 4.15 -14.49 -14.66
N ASN A 198 3.96 -14.78 -13.36
CA ASN A 198 4.97 -15.17 -12.38
C ASN A 198 5.93 -14.07 -11.91
N ASN A 199 5.77 -12.81 -12.35
CA ASN A 199 6.49 -11.71 -11.72
C ASN A 199 6.01 -11.49 -10.28
N ASN A 200 6.98 -11.37 -9.36
CA ASN A 200 6.72 -10.78 -8.05
C ASN A 200 6.66 -9.26 -8.24
N VAL A 201 5.59 -8.64 -7.75
CA VAL A 201 5.39 -7.19 -7.80
C VAL A 201 5.25 -6.64 -6.39
N ARG A 202 5.71 -5.42 -6.18
CA ARG A 202 5.45 -4.64 -4.97
C ARG A 202 4.36 -3.60 -5.21
N SER A 203 3.63 -3.19 -4.17
CA SER A 203 2.74 -2.04 -4.20
C SER A 203 3.53 -0.81 -4.69
N GLY A 204 2.95 -0.06 -5.63
CA GLY A 204 3.60 1.08 -6.30
C GLY A 204 4.59 0.68 -7.42
N GLN A 205 4.74 -0.60 -7.76
CA GLN A 205 5.55 -1.02 -8.91
C GLN A 205 4.80 -0.81 -10.22
N LEU A 206 5.48 -0.31 -11.26
CA LEU A 206 4.89 -0.13 -12.60
C LEU A 206 4.43 -1.47 -13.17
N ILE A 207 3.17 -1.57 -13.58
CA ILE A 207 2.58 -2.77 -14.17
C ILE A 207 2.02 -2.56 -15.58
N GLY A 208 1.77 -1.32 -15.99
CA GLY A 208 1.14 -1.05 -17.27
C GLY A 208 0.92 0.44 -17.54
N THR A 209 0.10 0.72 -18.54
CA THR A 209 -0.39 2.07 -18.84
C THR A 209 -1.90 2.07 -19.01
N MET A 210 -2.56 3.13 -18.55
CA MET A 210 -4.01 3.30 -18.63
C MET A 210 -4.47 3.33 -20.08
N GLY A 211 -5.64 2.76 -20.35
CA GLY A 211 -6.22 2.72 -21.68
C GLY A 211 -7.73 2.58 -21.63
N GLY A 212 -8.33 2.18 -22.76
CA GLY A 212 -9.76 1.95 -22.91
C GLY A 212 -10.07 0.59 -23.54
N LYS A 213 -9.18 -0.39 -23.36
CA LYS A 213 -9.25 -1.66 -24.08
C LYS A 213 -10.46 -2.49 -23.64
N GLY A 214 -11.25 -2.96 -24.60
CA GLY A 214 -12.31 -3.93 -24.41
C GLY A 214 -12.36 -4.97 -25.53
N PRO A 215 -13.35 -5.89 -25.50
CA PRO A 215 -13.50 -6.95 -26.50
C PRO A 215 -13.53 -6.48 -27.96
N ASN A 216 -13.98 -5.25 -28.21
CA ASN A 216 -14.10 -4.66 -29.54
C ASN A 216 -12.89 -3.76 -29.91
N GLY A 217 -11.83 -3.72 -29.11
CA GLY A 217 -10.58 -3.02 -29.45
C GLY A 217 -10.02 -2.11 -28.36
N PHE A 218 -8.91 -1.42 -28.67
CA PHE A 218 -8.11 -0.63 -27.71
C PHE A 218 -8.78 0.67 -27.22
N THR A 219 -9.82 1.13 -27.91
CA THR A 219 -10.51 2.41 -27.63
C THR A 219 -12.01 2.22 -27.39
N GLN A 220 -12.45 1.00 -27.05
CA GLN A 220 -13.86 0.71 -26.83
C GLN A 220 -14.44 1.54 -25.68
N TYR A 221 -13.66 1.71 -24.61
CA TYR A 221 -14.04 2.50 -23.45
C TYR A 221 -13.29 3.82 -23.44
N ALA A 222 -13.90 4.83 -22.81
CA ALA A 222 -13.16 6.01 -22.35
C ALA A 222 -11.95 5.54 -21.51
N GLN A 223 -10.80 6.20 -21.59
CA GLN A 223 -9.63 5.77 -20.84
C GLN A 223 -9.85 5.93 -19.34
N HIS A 224 -9.70 4.81 -18.63
CA HIS A 224 -9.78 4.72 -17.18
C HIS A 224 -9.08 3.46 -16.69
N VAL A 225 -8.81 3.39 -15.40
CA VAL A 225 -8.51 2.15 -14.71
C VAL A 225 -9.82 1.57 -14.20
N HIS A 226 -10.14 0.35 -14.59
CA HIS A 226 -11.12 -0.47 -13.88
C HIS A 226 -10.37 -1.37 -12.90
N TYR A 227 -10.63 -1.20 -11.61
CA TYR A 227 -10.02 -2.00 -10.56
C TYR A 227 -11.05 -2.84 -9.84
N GLN A 228 -10.82 -4.15 -9.79
CA GLN A 228 -11.69 -5.09 -9.08
C GLN A 228 -10.89 -6.04 -8.19
N ILE A 229 -11.57 -6.54 -7.15
CA ILE A 229 -11.01 -7.51 -6.22
C ILE A 229 -11.89 -8.74 -6.24
N LYS A 230 -11.29 -9.93 -6.35
CA LYS A 230 -11.96 -11.21 -6.19
C LYS A 230 -11.40 -11.93 -4.98
N ASP A 231 -12.28 -12.53 -4.19
CA ASP A 231 -11.87 -13.41 -3.11
C ASP A 231 -11.46 -14.80 -3.61
N ARG A 232 -11.12 -15.70 -2.67
CA ARG A 232 -10.71 -17.07 -2.95
C ARG A 232 -11.77 -17.90 -3.70
N SER A 233 -13.04 -17.54 -3.62
CA SER A 233 -14.15 -18.20 -4.32
C SER A 233 -14.37 -17.62 -5.73
N GLY A 234 -13.61 -16.58 -6.11
CA GLY A 234 -13.78 -15.86 -7.36
C GLY A 234 -14.90 -14.80 -7.33
N GLN A 235 -15.53 -14.57 -6.18
CA GLN A 235 -16.59 -13.57 -6.04
C GLN A 235 -15.99 -12.16 -5.98
N THR A 236 -16.56 -11.23 -6.76
CA THR A 236 -16.18 -9.82 -6.71
C THR A 236 -16.56 -9.21 -5.36
N ARG A 237 -15.65 -8.43 -4.78
CA ARG A 237 -15.85 -7.67 -3.55
C ARG A 237 -15.73 -6.19 -3.83
N ASN A 238 -16.47 -5.37 -3.08
CA ASN A 238 -16.42 -3.92 -3.23
C ASN A 238 -14.99 -3.41 -2.93
N PRO A 239 -14.22 -2.94 -3.92
CA PRO A 239 -12.86 -2.46 -3.71
C PRO A 239 -12.83 -1.20 -2.84
N GLU A 240 -13.91 -0.43 -2.81
CA GLU A 240 -13.98 0.82 -2.05
C GLU A 240 -13.99 0.58 -0.53
N ASN A 241 -14.40 -0.62 -0.10
CA ASN A 241 -14.51 -1.00 1.32
C ASN A 241 -13.47 -2.03 1.77
N TYR A 242 -12.56 -2.48 0.89
CA TYR A 242 -11.63 -3.56 1.19
C TYR A 242 -10.21 -3.01 1.43
N HIS A 243 -9.87 -2.77 2.70
CA HIS A 243 -8.58 -2.19 3.14
C HIS A 243 -8.13 -2.72 4.49
#